data_AF-A0ABD6A599-F1
#
_entry.id   AF-A0ABD6A599-F1
#
_cell.length_a   1.000
_cell.length_b   1.000
_cell.length_c   1.000
_cell.angle_alpha   90.00
_cell.angle_beta   90.00
_cell.angle_gamma   90.00
#
_symmetry.space_group_name_H-M   'P 1'
#
loop_
_entity.id
_entity.type
_entity.pdbx_description
1 polymer ?
#
loop_
_entity_poly.entity_id
_entity_poly.type
_entity_poly.pdbx_seq_one_letter_code
_entity_poly.pdbx_strand_id
1 'polypeptide(L)'
;MATTVVPLFPGIPGGPELLIILLIIIVLFGANKLPQLARSSGQAMGEFQKGREEVEQELQQMRESGTTSDSDDETTEDTATTSVTEPETEAEYGTETETEAETEKQN
;
A
#
# COMPACT_ATOMS: atom_id res chain seq x y z
N MET A 1 32.06 -6.68 -10.36
CA MET A 1 31.63 -5.38 -10.92
C MET A 1 30.21 -5.11 -10.43
N ALA A 2 29.96 -3.91 -9.91
CA ALA A 2 28.82 -3.59 -9.06
C ALA A 2 27.46 -3.76 -9.76
N THR A 3 26.55 -4.47 -9.11
CA THR A 3 25.12 -4.50 -9.44
C THR A 3 24.49 -3.18 -9.02
N THR A 4 24.37 -2.24 -9.96
CA THR A 4 23.67 -0.98 -9.71
C THR A 4 22.19 -1.18 -10.02
N VAL A 5 21.41 -1.50 -9.00
CA VAL A 5 19.95 -1.48 -9.10
C VAL A 5 19.53 -0.01 -9.01
N VAL A 6 19.20 0.61 -10.14
CA VAL A 6 18.62 1.96 -10.18
C VAL A 6 17.11 1.79 -10.09
N PRO A 7 16.46 2.12 -8.95
CA PRO A 7 15.01 2.11 -8.88
C PRO A 7 14.45 3.23 -9.75
N LEU A 8 14.00 2.84 -10.95
CA LEU A 8 13.19 3.63 -11.85
C LEU A 8 11.77 3.66 -11.27
N PHE A 9 11.43 4.58 -10.35
CA PHE A 9 10.08 5.12 -10.13
C PHE A 9 10.13 6.16 -8.96
N PRO A 10 10.13 7.48 -9.24
CA PRO A 10 10.08 8.52 -8.22
C PRO A 10 8.63 8.78 -7.75
N GLY A 11 7.92 7.73 -7.33
CA GLY A 11 6.47 7.81 -7.12
C GLY A 11 6.00 7.26 -5.79
N ILE A 12 6.21 5.97 -5.55
CA ILE A 12 5.76 5.31 -4.32
C ILE A 12 6.76 4.18 -4.00
N PRO A 13 7.41 4.16 -2.83
CA PRO A 13 8.21 3.01 -2.41
C PRO A 13 7.29 1.78 -2.31
N GLY A 14 7.62 0.74 -3.06
CA GLY A 14 6.83 -0.49 -3.15
C GLY A 14 7.56 -1.65 -2.50
N GLY A 15 6.88 -2.47 -1.70
CA GLY A 15 7.45 -3.69 -1.12
C GLY A 15 8.66 -3.44 -0.20
N PRO A 16 9.90 -3.80 -0.60
CA PRO A 16 11.08 -3.72 0.28
C PRO A 16 11.46 -2.30 0.70
N GLU A 17 11.24 -1.27 -0.11
CA GLU A 17 11.59 0.10 0.29
C GLU A 17 10.78 0.57 1.50
N LEU A 18 9.50 0.19 1.60
CA LEU A 18 8.66 0.48 2.76
C LEU A 18 9.18 -0.21 4.02
N LEU A 19 9.68 -1.45 3.92
CA LEU A 19 10.30 -2.14 5.05
C LEU A 19 11.58 -1.44 5.52
N ILE A 20 12.40 -0.91 4.60
CA ILE A 20 13.60 -0.15 4.94
C ILE A 20 13.23 1.15 5.67
N ILE A 21 12.23 1.88 5.17
CA ILE A 21 11.74 3.11 5.80
C ILE A 21 11.16 2.80 7.19
N LEU A 22 10.34 1.74 7.30
CA LEU A 22 9.79 1.29 8.58
C LEU A 22 10.89 0.93 9.58
N LEU A 23 11.94 0.24 9.13
CA LEU A 23 13.09 -0.10 9.97
C LEU A 23 13.79 1.15 10.50
N ILE A 24 14.02 2.17 9.65
CA ILE A 24 14.61 3.45 10.07
C ILE A 24 13.76 4.12 11.15
N ILE A 25 12.45 4.20 10.96
CA ILE A 25 11.54 4.80 11.95
C ILE A 25 11.59 4.00 13.26
N ILE A 26 11.62 2.67 13.21
CA ILE A 26 11.73 1.81 14.40
C ILE A 26 13.06 2.03 15.14
N VAL A 27 14.17 2.28 14.45
CA VAL A 27 15.46 2.55 15.11
C VAL A 27 15.46 3.93 15.78
N LEU A 28 14.87 4.95 15.14
CA LEU A 28 14.81 6.30 15.68
C LEU A 28 13.86 6.43 16.87
N PHE A 29 12.69 5.82 16.78
CA PHE A 29 11.62 5.95 17.79
C PHE A 29 11.51 4.72 18.71
N GLY A 30 12.01 3.57 18.31
CA GLY A 30 11.86 2.30 19.01
C GLY A 30 10.64 1.48 18.57
N ALA A 31 10.78 0.15 18.57
CA ALA A 31 9.73 -0.79 18.13
C ALA A 31 8.41 -0.68 18.92
N ASN A 32 8.46 -0.16 20.14
CA ASN A 32 7.29 0.01 21.00
C ASN A 32 6.55 1.35 20.80
N LYS A 33 7.17 2.37 20.19
CA LYS A 33 6.59 3.72 20.13
C LYS A 33 5.56 3.89 19.00
N LEU A 34 5.87 3.37 17.81
CA LEU A 34 4.92 3.28 16.69
C LEU A 34 3.58 2.62 17.07
N PRO A 35 3.57 1.39 17.63
CA PRO A 35 2.31 0.72 17.99
C PRO A 35 1.60 1.40 19.17
N GLN A 36 2.34 1.96 20.14
CA GLN A 36 1.73 2.73 21.22
C GLN A 36 1.01 3.97 20.69
N LEU A 37 1.64 4.72 19.77
CA LEU A 37 1.06 5.92 19.18
C LEU A 37 -0.16 5.60 18.31
N ALA A 38 -0.07 4.53 17.51
CA ALA A 38 -1.21 4.03 16.73
C ALA A 38 -2.37 3.63 17.63
N ARG A 39 -2.10 2.94 18.76
CA ARG A 39 -3.14 2.51 19.70
C ARG A 39 -3.81 3.69 20.39
N SER A 40 -3.05 4.66 20.91
CA SER A 40 -3.63 5.85 21.56
C SER A 40 -4.38 6.73 20.56
N SER A 41 -3.85 6.91 19.34
CA SER A 41 -4.52 7.65 18.27
C SER A 41 -5.81 6.95 17.82
N GLY A 42 -5.79 5.62 17.72
CA GLY A 42 -6.97 4.82 17.35
C GLY A 42 -8.05 4.85 18.42
N GLN A 43 -7.67 4.79 19.70
CA GLN A 43 -8.60 4.96 20.82
C GLN A 43 -9.25 6.35 20.80
N ALA A 44 -8.44 7.41 20.64
CA ALA A 44 -8.95 8.77 20.54
C ALA A 44 -9.90 8.95 19.35
N MET A 45 -9.54 8.43 18.17
CA MET A 45 -10.39 8.50 16.98
C MET A 45 -11.69 7.69 17.16
N GLY A 46 -11.63 6.52 17.81
CA GLY A 46 -12.81 5.70 18.09
C GLY A 46 -13.79 6.36 19.06
N GLU A 47 -13.29 6.92 20.17
CA GLU A 47 -14.12 7.68 21.11
C GLU A 47 -14.69 8.95 20.47
N PHE A 48 -13.92 9.62 19.62
CA PHE A 48 -14.37 10.78 18.86
C PHE A 48 -15.50 10.41 17.88
N GLN A 49 -15.36 9.31 17.13
CA GLN A 49 -16.38 8.86 16.19
C GLN A 49 -17.67 8.47 16.91
N LYS A 50 -17.57 7.77 18.05
CA LYS A 50 -18.72 7.42 18.89
C LYS A 50 -19.43 8.66 19.44
N GLY A 51 -18.68 9.62 19.97
CA GLY A 51 -19.27 10.87 20.47
C GLY A 51 -19.94 11.68 19.36
N ARG A 52 -19.40 11.65 18.14
CA ARG A 52 -20.04 12.28 16.97
C ARG A 52 -21.36 11.62 16.61
N GLU A 53 -21.40 10.29 16.61
CA GLU A 53 -22.59 9.51 16.31
C GLU A 53 -23.69 9.73 17.36
N GLU A 54 -23.34 9.75 18.66
CA GLU A 54 -24.28 10.05 19.75
C GLU A 54 -24.88 11.46 19.59
N VAL A 55 -24.06 12.47 19.27
CA VAL A 55 -24.53 13.84 19.03
C VAL A 55 -25.43 13.90 17.80
N GLU A 56 -25.09 13.20 16.72
CA GLU A 56 -25.92 13.15 15.51
C GLU A 56 -27.28 12.50 15.79
N GLN A 57 -27.30 11.37 16.51
CA GLN A 57 -28.53 10.70 16.95
C GLN A 57 -29.36 11.57 17.90
N GLU A 58 -28.75 12.30 18.83
CA GLU A 58 -29.46 13.25 19.70
C GLU A 58 -30.06 14.41 18.89
N LEU A 59 -29.30 14.97 17.95
CA LEU A 59 -29.78 16.02 17.05
C LEU A 59 -30.94 15.53 16.17
N GLN A 60 -30.88 14.28 15.71
CA GLN A 60 -31.91 13.66 14.89
C GLN A 60 -33.16 13.35 15.71
N GLN A 61 -33.03 12.83 16.94
CA GLN A 61 -34.16 12.66 17.87
C GLN A 61 -34.82 13.98 18.27
N MET A 62 -34.04 15.05 18.46
CA MET A 62 -34.57 16.39 18.70
C MET A 62 -35.30 16.94 17.47
N ARG A 63 -34.85 16.62 16.25
CA ARG A 63 -35.55 16.94 15.00
C ARG A 63 -36.81 16.12 14.81
N GLU A 64 -36.77 14.83 15.13
CA GLU A 64 -37.88 13.90 14.93
C GLU A 64 -39.03 14.13 15.92
N SER A 65 -38.75 14.66 17.11
CA SER A 65 -39.79 15.21 18.01
C SER A 65 -40.54 16.43 17.43
N GLY A 66 -40.15 16.91 16.24
CA GLY A 66 -40.87 17.89 15.44
C GLY A 66 -41.00 17.46 13.96
N THR A 67 -41.91 16.52 13.66
CA THR A 67 -42.40 16.17 12.31
C THR A 67 -41.41 15.50 11.33
N THR A 68 -41.62 14.17 11.15
CA THR A 68 -41.54 13.33 9.92
C THR A 68 -40.26 13.27 9.05
N SER A 69 -39.66 12.06 8.99
CA SER A 69 -38.98 11.35 7.87
C SER A 69 -37.70 11.93 7.23
N ASP A 70 -36.58 11.19 7.24
CA ASP A 70 -36.11 10.33 6.12
C ASP A 70 -34.64 9.81 6.27
N SER A 71 -34.44 8.60 5.73
CA SER A 71 -33.26 7.94 5.09
C SER A 71 -31.97 7.53 5.82
N ASP A 72 -31.77 6.20 5.80
CA ASP A 72 -30.71 5.41 5.11
C ASP A 72 -29.22 5.81 5.24
N ASP A 73 -28.38 4.84 5.64
CA ASP A 73 -27.11 4.56 4.95
C ASP A 73 -26.65 3.10 5.20
N GLU A 74 -26.83 2.23 4.20
CA GLU A 74 -25.97 1.07 3.99
C GLU A 74 -24.76 1.52 3.15
N THR A 75 -23.55 1.13 3.55
CA THR A 75 -22.43 1.02 2.61
C THR A 75 -21.71 -0.31 2.81
N THR A 76 -22.03 -1.25 1.93
CA THR A 76 -21.19 -2.38 1.51
C THR A 76 -20.46 -2.01 0.22
N GLU A 77 -19.14 -2.17 0.14
CA GLU A 77 -18.35 -2.45 -1.09
C GLU A 77 -17.02 -3.10 -0.63
N ASP A 78 -16.78 -4.39 -0.81
CA ASP A 78 -16.44 -5.14 -2.03
C ASP A 78 -15.35 -4.50 -2.90
N THR A 79 -14.19 -5.16 -3.02
CA THR A 79 -13.55 -5.40 -4.31
C THR A 79 -12.49 -6.49 -4.16
N ALA A 80 -12.69 -7.52 -4.96
CA ALA A 80 -11.98 -8.78 -5.02
C ALA A 80 -10.65 -8.75 -5.81
N THR A 81 -9.83 -9.77 -5.53
CA THR A 81 -9.08 -10.63 -6.46
C THR A 81 -9.35 -10.43 -7.96
N THR A 82 -8.29 -10.34 -8.77
CA THR A 82 -8.15 -10.85 -10.17
C THR A 82 -6.71 -10.50 -10.63
N SER A 83 -5.72 -11.39 -10.60
CA SER A 83 -5.41 -12.46 -11.57
C SER A 83 -5.59 -12.05 -13.03
N VAL A 84 -4.53 -11.55 -13.68
CA VAL A 84 -4.33 -11.75 -15.13
C VAL A 84 -2.87 -12.10 -15.36
N THR A 85 -2.67 -13.38 -15.71
CA THR A 85 -1.50 -13.91 -16.40
C THR A 85 -1.87 -14.01 -17.89
N GLU A 86 -0.83 -14.00 -18.72
CA GLU A 86 -0.77 -14.34 -20.15
C GLU A 86 -0.85 -13.17 -21.14
N PRO A 87 -0.29 -13.34 -22.35
CA PRO A 87 1.13 -13.54 -22.68
C PRO A 87 1.54 -12.44 -23.68
N GLU A 88 2.62 -12.62 -24.46
CA GLU A 88 2.95 -11.98 -25.78
C GLU A 88 4.46 -11.65 -25.88
N THR A 89 5.22 -12.68 -26.28
CA THR A 89 5.96 -12.75 -27.54
C THR A 89 6.71 -11.52 -28.08
N GLU A 90 8.01 -11.74 -28.27
CA GLU A 90 8.92 -11.19 -29.29
C GLU A 90 9.27 -9.70 -29.28
N ALA A 91 10.53 -9.41 -28.96
CA ALA A 91 11.37 -8.57 -29.82
C ALA A 91 12.84 -8.87 -29.55
N GLU A 92 13.53 -9.24 -30.63
CA GLU A 92 14.98 -9.35 -30.69
C GLU A 92 15.68 -8.03 -30.37
N TYR A 93 16.84 -8.12 -29.71
CA TYR A 93 17.95 -7.23 -30.01
C TYR A 93 19.26 -7.97 -29.73
N GLY A 94 20.02 -8.19 -30.80
CA GLY A 94 21.40 -8.64 -30.70
C GLY A 94 22.31 -7.54 -30.16
N THR A 95 23.48 -7.94 -29.69
CA THR A 95 24.77 -7.31 -29.98
C THR A 95 25.86 -8.11 -29.27
N GLU A 96 26.73 -8.62 -30.11
CA GLU A 96 28.12 -9.04 -29.92
C GLU A 96 28.77 -8.95 -28.52
N THR A 97 29.38 -10.06 -28.09
CA THR A 97 30.74 -10.01 -27.52
C THR A 97 31.50 -11.28 -27.89
N GLU A 98 32.46 -11.06 -28.77
CA GLU A 98 33.68 -11.80 -29.04
C GLU A 98 34.33 -12.37 -27.76
N THR A 99 34.67 -13.66 -27.73
CA THR A 99 35.91 -14.15 -27.10
C THR A 99 36.30 -15.49 -27.70
N GLU A 100 37.43 -15.40 -28.39
CA GLU A 100 38.40 -16.39 -28.84
C GLU A 100 38.48 -17.68 -28.00
N ALA A 101 38.47 -18.83 -28.69
CA ALA A 101 39.28 -19.98 -28.30
C ALA A 101 39.59 -20.84 -29.52
N GLU A 102 40.90 -20.96 -29.79
CA GLU A 102 41.55 -21.84 -30.74
C GLU A 102 41.09 -23.30 -30.68
N THR A 103 40.95 -23.97 -31.83
CA THR A 103 41.61 -25.25 -32.20
C THR A 103 41.07 -25.69 -33.58
N GLU A 104 41.90 -25.67 -34.61
CA GLU A 104 42.76 -26.78 -35.06
C GLU A 104 42.07 -27.68 -36.12
N LYS A 105 42.60 -27.56 -37.35
CA LYS A 105 42.70 -28.55 -38.44
C LYS A 105 41.45 -29.40 -38.77
N GLN A 106 41.10 -29.43 -40.05
CA GLN A 106 41.52 -30.50 -40.98
C GLN A 106 40.49 -30.66 -42.11
N ASN A 107 41.01 -30.57 -43.34
CA ASN A 107 40.49 -31.09 -44.61
C ASN A 107 39.46 -30.28 -45.40
#